data_AF-A0A956J269-F1
#
_entry.id   AF-A0A956J269-F1
#
_cell.length_a   1.000
_cell.length_b   1.000
_cell.length_c   1.000
_cell.angle_alpha   90.00
_cell.angle_beta   90.00
_cell.angle_gamma   90.00
#
_symmetry.space_group_name_H-M   'P 1'
#
loop_
_entity.id
_entity.type
_entity.pdbx_description
1 polymer ?
#
loop_
_entity_poly.entity_id
_entity_poly.type
_entity_poly.pdbx_seq_one_letter_code
_entity_poly.pdbx_strand_id
1 'polypeptide(L)' 'MDFELPEQHRILRQTVRDFCEREVRPKAREWDREERFPHEIVPKLAELGLLGIRIPEAYGGS' A
#
# COMPACT_ATOMS: atom_id res chain seq x y z
N MET A 1 -9.98 -18.86 21.34
CA MET A 1 -10.02 -17.57 20.63
C MET A 1 -9.21 -17.75 19.37
N ASP A 2 -9.76 -17.40 18.21
CA ASP A 2 -9.05 -17.51 16.92
C ASP A 2 -8.32 -16.19 16.63
N PHE A 3 -7.05 -16.29 16.26
CA PHE A 3 -6.16 -15.15 15.96
C PHE A 3 -5.69 -15.14 14.51
N GLU A 4 -6.15 -16.10 13.71
CA GLU A 4 -5.77 -16.20 12.31
C GLU A 4 -6.44 -15.09 11.50
N LEU A 5 -5.65 -14.40 10.66
CA LEU A 5 -6.21 -13.42 9.73
C LEU A 5 -7.12 -14.11 8.71
N PRO A 6 -8.33 -13.58 8.43
CA PRO A 6 -9.13 -13.96 7.28
C PRO A 6 -8.32 -13.92 5.98
N GLU A 7 -8.64 -14.80 5.04
CA GLU A 7 -7.92 -14.96 3.77
C GLU A 7 -7.72 -13.64 3.02
N GLN A 8 -8.78 -12.84 2.89
CA GLN A 8 -8.75 -11.51 2.28
C GLN A 8 -7.68 -10.58 2.90
N HIS A 9 -7.51 -10.62 4.22
CA HIS A 9 -6.49 -9.82 4.90
C HIS A 9 -5.09 -10.38 4.71
N ARG A 10 -4.93 -11.70 4.55
CA ARG A 10 -3.63 -12.30 4.21
C ARG A 10 -3.18 -11.90 2.81
N ILE A 11 -4.10 -11.94 1.84
CA ILE A 11 -3.85 -11.53 0.46
C ILE A 11 -3.49 -10.05 0.40
N LEU A 12 -4.26 -9.18 1.08
CA LEU A 12 -3.96 -7.75 1.18
C LEU A 12 -2.57 -7.52 1.78
N ARG A 13 -2.26 -8.18 2.91
CA ARG A 13 -0.96 -8.05 3.57
C ARG A 13 0.20 -8.46 2.66
N GLN A 14 0.03 -9.55 1.90
CA GLN A 14 1.05 -10.03 0.97
C GLN A 14 1.26 -9.02 -0.18
N THR A 15 0.17 -8.54 -0.76
CA THR A 15 0.20 -7.55 -1.86
C THR A 15 0.93 -6.27 -1.45
N VAL A 16 0.60 -5.72 -0.27
CA VAL A 16 1.27 -4.52 0.26
C VAL A 16 2.75 -4.78 0.55
N ARG A 17 3.09 -5.95 1.10
CA ARG A 17 4.48 -6.33 1.36
C ARG A 17 5.29 -6.35 0.08
N ASP A 18 4.80 -7.04 -0.95
CA ASP A 18 5.53 -7.19 -2.21
C ASP A 18 5.72 -5.85 -2.93
N PHE A 19 4.70 -4.97 -2.88
CA PHE A 19 4.82 -3.60 -3.36
C PHE A 19 5.91 -2.82 -2.62
N CYS A 20 5.91 -2.86 -1.29
CA CYS A 20 6.90 -2.15 -0.48
C CYS A 20 8.33 -2.67 -0.71
N GLU A 21 8.53 -3.98 -0.80
CA GLU A 21 9.86 -4.56 -1.07
C GLU A 21 10.40 -4.16 -2.44
N ARG A 22 9.53 -4.07 -3.46
CA ARG A 22 9.93 -3.67 -4.83
C ARG A 22 10.10 -2.17 -5.02
N GLU A 23 9.13 -1.37 -4.59
CA GLU A 23 8.99 0.03 -5.02
C GLU A 23 9.46 1.02 -3.96
N VAL A 24 9.32 0.67 -2.68
CA VAL A 24 9.59 1.56 -1.53
C VAL A 24 10.98 1.30 -0.94
N ARG A 25 11.29 0.06 -0.56
CA ARG A 25 12.54 -0.33 0.12
C ARG A 25 13.80 0.17 -0.59
N PRO A 26 13.95 0.07 -1.93
CA PRO A 26 15.18 0.48 -2.59
C PRO A 26 15.47 1.99 -2.48
N LYS A 27 14.42 2.80 -2.31
CA LYS A 27 14.51 4.27 -2.34
C LYS A 27 14.29 4.94 -0.99
N ALA A 28 13.73 4.21 -0.02
CA ALA A 28 13.35 4.74 1.29
C ALA A 28 14.49 5.50 2.00
N ARG A 29 15.72 5.00 1.95
CA ARG A 29 16.89 5.63 2.58
C ARG A 29 17.35 6.92 1.88
N GLU A 30 17.07 7.07 0.60
CA GLU A 30 17.34 8.30 -0.14
C GLU A 30 16.30 9.36 0.23
N TRP A 31 15.02 8.99 0.19
CA TRP A 31 13.92 9.88 0.54
C TRP A 31 14.02 10.43 1.96
N ASP A 32 14.38 9.57 2.91
CA ASP A 32 14.62 9.97 4.31
C ASP A 32 15.75 10.99 4.42
N ARG A 33 16.88 10.76 3.73
CA ARG A 33 18.03 11.68 3.72
C ARG A 33 17.72 13.03 3.07
N GLU A 34 16.82 13.04 2.10
CA GLU A 34 16.41 14.25 1.38
C GLU A 34 15.19 14.93 2.00
N GLU A 35 14.63 14.37 3.08
CA GLU A 35 13.34 14.80 3.66
C GLU A 35 12.22 14.88 2.61
N ARG A 36 12.29 14.01 1.59
CA ARG A 36 11.47 14.08 0.39
C ARG A 36 10.24 13.19 0.50
N PHE A 37 9.06 13.79 0.30
CA PHE A 37 7.84 13.02 0.18
C PHE A 37 7.75 12.32 -1.21
N PRO A 38 7.53 10.98 -1.26
CA PRO A 38 7.56 10.22 -2.51
C PRO A 38 6.24 10.34 -3.28
N HIS A 39 6.01 11.49 -3.91
CA HIS A 39 4.81 11.74 -4.73
C HIS A 39 4.61 10.71 -5.85
N GLU A 40 5.68 10.08 -6.34
CA GLU A 40 5.59 9.06 -7.38
C GLU A 40 5.01 7.72 -6.91
N ILE A 41 4.97 7.47 -5.59
CA ILE A 41 4.45 6.22 -5.03
C ILE A 41 2.94 6.31 -4.78
N VAL A 42 2.43 7.51 -4.47
CA VAL A 42 1.03 7.71 -4.10
C VAL A 42 0.05 7.25 -5.21
N PRO A 43 0.24 7.57 -6.51
CA PRO A 43 -0.63 7.06 -7.57
C PRO A 43 -0.60 5.53 -7.66
N LYS A 44 0.56 4.91 -7.48
CA LYS A 44 0.70 3.44 -7.50
C LYS A 44 -0.05 2.78 -6.34
N LEU A 45 -0.04 3.40 -5.16
CA LEU A 45 -0.84 2.94 -4.01
C LEU A 45 -2.34 3.10 -4.27
N ALA A 46 -2.75 4.15 -4.99
CA ALA A 46 -4.14 4.37 -5.38
C ALA A 46 -4.63 3.27 -6.35
N GLU A 47 -3.81 2.90 -7.34
CA GLU A 47 -4.09 1.80 -8.28
C GLU A 47 -4.24 0.45 -7.58
N LEU A 48 -3.59 0.26 -6.43
CA LEU A 48 -3.77 -0.92 -5.57
C LEU A 48 -5.04 -0.86 -4.70
N GLY A 49 -5.85 0.19 -4.81
CA GLY A 49 -7.07 0.40 -4.01
C GLY A 49 -6.82 0.79 -2.55
N LEU A 50 -5.55 0.95 -2.15
CA LEU A 50 -5.17 1.11 -0.74
C LEU A 50 -5.62 2.45 -0.15
N LEU A 51 -5.73 3.49 -0.99
CA LEU A 51 -6.15 4.83 -0.55
C LEU A 51 -7.68 4.97 -0.43
N GLY A 52 -8.44 3.99 -0.93
CA GLY A 52 -9.90 4.03 -1.03
C GLY A 52 -10.61 2.82 -0.41
N ILE A 53 -9.92 1.99 0.37
CA ILE A 53 -10.40 0.66 0.84
C ILE A 53 -11.70 0.66 1.66
N ARG A 54 -12.15 1.83 2.14
CA ARG A 54 -13.43 1.98 2.87
C ARG A 54 -14.40 2.92 2.18
N ILE A 55 -14.07 3.34 0.97
CA ILE A 55 -14.88 4.25 0.17
C ILE A 55 -15.67 3.38 -0.81
N PRO A 56 -16.98 3.59 -0.96
CA PRO A 56 -17.76 2.86 -1.96
C PRO A 56 -17.21 3.08 -3.38
N GLU A 57 -17.30 2.05 -4.23
CA GLU A 57 -16.88 2.11 -5.64
C GLU A 57 -17.52 3.28 -6.42
N ALA A 58 -18.76 3.66 -6.07
CA ALA A 58 -19.46 4.80 -6.66
C ALA A 58 -18.72 6.14 -6.51
N TYR A 59 -17.78 6.23 -5.58
CA TYR A 59 -16.93 7.40 -5.34
C TYR A 59 -15.46 7.16 -5.71
N GLY A 60 -15.15 6.06 -6.42
CA GLY A 60 -13.79 5.70 -6.83
C GLY A 60 -12.96 4.99 -5.76
N GLY A 61 -13.61 4.36 -4.77
CA GLY A 61 -12.95 3.46 -3.82
C GLY A 61 -12.75 2.04 -4.35
N SER A 62 -12.32 1.14 -3.46
CA SER A 62 -12.02 -0.27 -3.76
C SER A 62 -12.82 -1.21 -2.88
#